data_AF-A0A0F9N3Z7-F1
#
_entry.id   AF-A0A0F9N3Z7-F1
#
_cell.length_a   1.000
_cell.length_b   1.000
_cell.length_c   1.000
_cell.angle_alpha   90.00
_cell.angle_beta   90.00
_cell.angle_gamma   90.00
#
_symmetry.space_group_name_H-M   'P 1'
#
loop_
_entity.id
_entity.type
_entity.pdbx_description
1 polymer ?
#
loop_
_entity_poly.entity_id
_entity_poly.type
_entity_poly.pdbx_seq_one_letter_code
_entity_poly.pdbx_strand_id
1 'polypeptide(L)'
;METLRLVRRDALPEDSTYYDDGCEVAPSCLACPLVRCRYDYPQGLETVRDQARVNRTMQLRDLGYMDGEIADMMQSSVRSVYRRLATARRQSADVRLYEVKTNRGIVVLIGESNYGTA
;
A
#
# COMPACT_ATOMS: atom_id res chain seq x y z
N MET A 1 -17.04 -7.65 32.90
CA MET A 1 -15.66 -8.17 32.93
C MET A 1 -15.58 -9.28 31.90
N GLU A 2 -14.77 -9.08 30.88
CA GLU A 2 -14.54 -10.08 29.85
C GLU A 2 -13.74 -11.24 30.47
N THR A 3 -14.32 -12.43 30.50
CA THR A 3 -13.69 -13.65 31.01
C THR A 3 -12.61 -14.09 30.03
N LEU A 4 -11.34 -13.92 30.42
CA LEU A 4 -10.21 -14.41 29.63
C LEU A 4 -10.30 -15.94 29.51
N ARG A 5 -10.27 -16.42 28.26
CA ARG A 5 -10.31 -17.84 27.94
C ARG A 5 -9.00 -18.50 28.40
N LEU A 6 -9.10 -19.64 29.10
CA LEU A 6 -7.93 -20.45 29.40
C LEU A 6 -7.36 -21.03 28.10
N VAL A 7 -6.10 -20.72 27.83
CA VAL A 7 -5.32 -21.24 26.70
C VAL A 7 -4.18 -22.12 27.21
N ARG A 8 -3.69 -23.03 26.38
CA ARG A 8 -2.47 -23.78 26.69
C ARG A 8 -1.28 -22.82 26.67
N ARG A 9 -0.32 -23.03 27.57
CA ARG A 9 0.89 -22.20 27.68
C ARG A 9 1.69 -22.17 26.37
N ASP A 10 1.88 -23.32 25.73
CA ASP A 10 2.62 -23.45 24.46
C ASP A 10 1.92 -22.81 23.24
N ALA A 11 0.65 -22.41 23.38
CA ALA A 11 -0.05 -21.65 22.36
C ALA A 11 0.16 -20.13 22.51
N LEU A 12 0.91 -19.69 23.52
CA LEU A 12 1.20 -18.29 23.73
C LEU A 12 2.27 -17.80 22.73
N PRO A 13 2.17 -16.53 22.28
CA PRO A 13 3.16 -15.94 21.38
C PRO A 13 4.59 -16.05 21.93
N GLU A 14 4.81 -15.83 23.22
CA GLU A 14 6.13 -15.91 23.86
C GLU A 14 6.79 -17.31 23.77
N ASP A 15 6.00 -18.37 23.65
CA ASP A 15 6.47 -19.75 23.53
C ASP A 15 6.49 -20.23 22.06
N SER A 16 6.17 -19.34 21.11
CA SER A 16 6.19 -19.63 19.67
C SER A 16 7.57 -19.36 19.07
N THR A 17 8.06 -20.27 18.24
CA THR A 17 9.29 -20.04 17.46
C THR A 17 8.99 -19.16 16.24
N TYR A 18 9.44 -17.92 16.28
CA TYR A 18 9.40 -17.00 15.13
C TYR A 18 10.69 -17.12 14.32
N TYR A 19 10.56 -17.45 13.03
CA TYR A 19 11.70 -17.54 12.12
C TYR A 19 11.99 -16.18 11.48
N ASP A 20 13.27 -15.83 11.38
CA ASP A 20 13.77 -14.62 10.73
C ASP A 20 14.56 -14.99 9.45
N ASP A 21 13.91 -15.75 8.57
CA ASP A 21 14.47 -16.30 7.34
C ASP A 21 14.37 -15.34 6.14
N GLY A 22 13.57 -14.29 6.26
CA GLY A 22 13.42 -13.27 5.21
C GLY A 22 12.72 -13.81 3.95
N CYS A 23 12.99 -13.15 2.82
CA CYS A 23 12.47 -13.53 1.51
C CYS A 23 13.33 -12.93 0.37
N GLU A 24 12.84 -12.98 -0.87
CA GLU A 24 13.48 -12.37 -2.05
C GLU A 24 13.74 -10.85 -1.95
N VAL A 25 13.14 -10.17 -0.96
CA VAL A 25 13.32 -8.74 -0.71
C VAL A 25 14.46 -8.45 0.26
N ALA A 26 14.63 -9.28 1.29
CA ALA A 26 15.64 -9.11 2.33
C ALA A 26 15.95 -10.48 2.96
N PRO A 27 17.22 -10.76 3.31
CA PRO A 27 17.63 -12.05 3.88
C PRO A 27 17.15 -12.27 5.33
N SER A 28 16.55 -11.26 5.96
CA SER A 28 15.96 -11.32 7.30
C SER A 28 14.72 -10.41 7.31
N CYS A 29 13.65 -10.87 7.96
CA CYS A 29 12.42 -10.12 8.18
C CYS A 29 12.68 -8.87 9.03
N LEU A 30 13.58 -8.96 10.01
CA LEU A 30 13.95 -7.83 10.88
C LEU A 30 14.77 -6.74 10.14
N ALA A 31 15.40 -7.09 9.02
CA ALA A 31 16.11 -6.15 8.16
C ALA A 31 15.30 -5.74 6.91
N CYS A 32 14.01 -6.09 6.84
CA CYS A 32 13.20 -5.85 5.65
C CYS A 32 12.91 -4.34 5.47
N PRO A 33 13.16 -3.75 4.28
CA PRO A 33 12.88 -2.34 4.01
C PRO A 33 11.38 -2.06 3.76
N LEU A 34 10.54 -3.09 3.66
CA LEU A 34 9.12 -2.91 3.41
C LEU A 34 8.37 -2.55 4.68
N VAL A 35 7.50 -1.54 4.60
CA VAL A 35 6.61 -1.12 5.71
C VAL A 35 5.56 -2.19 6.05
N ARG A 36 5.22 -3.04 5.08
CA ARG A 36 4.25 -4.14 5.21
C ARG A 36 4.81 -5.38 4.54
N CYS A 37 4.61 -6.56 5.13
CA CYS A 37 5.14 -7.80 4.58
C CYS A 37 4.54 -8.08 3.20
N ARG A 38 5.35 -8.64 2.28
CA ARG A 38 4.85 -9.04 0.96
C ARG A 38 3.68 -10.01 1.07
N TYR A 39 3.66 -10.87 2.09
CA TYR A 39 2.63 -11.89 2.30
C TYR A 39 1.30 -11.30 2.78
N ASP A 40 1.29 -10.06 3.24
CA ASP A 40 0.07 -9.35 3.65
C ASP A 40 -0.66 -8.73 2.46
N TYR A 41 -0.01 -8.68 1.28
CA TYR A 41 -0.63 -8.19 0.05
C TYR A 41 -1.23 -9.36 -0.73
N PRO A 42 -2.47 -9.26 -1.24
CA PRO A 42 -3.10 -10.37 -1.95
C PRO A 42 -2.36 -10.79 -3.24
N GLN A 43 -1.68 -9.85 -3.93
CA GLN A 43 -0.80 -10.17 -5.08
C GLN A 43 0.70 -10.13 -4.71
N GLY A 44 1.02 -10.19 -3.42
CA GLY A 44 2.40 -10.29 -2.97
C GLY A 44 3.25 -9.07 -3.31
N LEU A 45 4.47 -9.35 -3.78
CA LEU A 45 5.45 -8.32 -4.14
C LEU A 45 5.07 -7.53 -5.40
N GLU A 46 4.18 -8.07 -6.25
CA GLU A 46 3.72 -7.36 -7.44
C GLU A 46 2.93 -6.11 -7.07
N THR A 47 2.06 -6.19 -6.06
CA THR A 47 1.33 -5.02 -5.51
C THR A 47 2.29 -3.92 -5.07
N VAL A 48 3.39 -4.29 -4.38
CA VAL A 48 4.41 -3.33 -3.92
C VAL A 48 5.12 -2.66 -5.10
N ARG A 49 5.52 -3.44 -6.11
CA ARG A 49 6.19 -2.93 -7.31
C ARG A 49 5.28 -1.98 -8.10
N ASP A 50 4.01 -2.32 -8.23
CA ASP A 50 3.05 -1.49 -8.95
C ASP A 50 2.72 -0.21 -8.19
N GLN A 51 2.59 -0.26 -6.86
CA GLN A 51 2.45 0.95 -6.06
C GLN A 51 3.68 1.87 -6.19
N ALA A 52 4.89 1.30 -6.17
CA ALA A 52 6.12 2.07 -6.37
C ALA A 52 6.14 2.77 -7.75
N ARG A 53 5.68 2.08 -8.81
CA ARG A 53 5.55 2.66 -10.15
C ARG A 53 4.51 3.78 -10.20
N VAL A 54 3.34 3.58 -9.60
CA VAL A 54 2.28 4.61 -9.52
C VAL A 54 2.80 5.84 -8.78
N ASN A 55 3.42 5.65 -7.62
CA ASN A 55 4.02 6.73 -6.83
C ASN A 55 5.09 7.49 -7.63
N ARG A 56 5.96 6.77 -8.36
CA ARG A 56 6.97 7.41 -9.20
C ARG A 56 6.36 8.21 -10.35
N THR A 57 5.31 7.69 -10.99
CA THR A 57 4.55 8.43 -12.02
C THR A 57 3.95 9.72 -11.44
N MET A 58 3.36 9.66 -10.25
CA MET A 58 2.81 10.84 -9.57
C MET A 58 3.88 11.86 -9.23
N GLN A 59 5.02 11.44 -8.64
CA GLN A 59 6.14 12.33 -8.35
C GLN A 59 6.63 13.08 -9.59
N LEU A 60 6.82 12.38 -10.72
CA LEU A 60 7.24 13.02 -11.97
C LEU A 60 6.17 13.99 -12.49
N ARG A 61 4.89 13.65 -12.33
CA ARG A 61 3.81 14.56 -12.70
C ARG A 61 3.79 15.82 -11.84
N ASP A 62 4.02 15.68 -10.53
CA ASP A 62 4.07 16.79 -9.57
C ASP A 62 5.27 17.71 -9.82
N LEU A 63 6.36 17.19 -10.38
CA LEU A 63 7.50 17.96 -10.87
C LEU A 63 7.22 18.70 -12.19
N GLY A 64 6.05 18.50 -12.81
CA GLY A 64 5.62 19.21 -14.01
C GLY A 64 5.93 18.52 -15.34
N TYR A 65 6.45 17.30 -15.34
CA TYR A 65 6.73 16.56 -16.58
C TYR A 65 5.46 16.17 -17.34
N MET A 66 5.55 16.22 -18.67
CA MET A 66 4.50 15.78 -19.58
C MET A 66 4.45 14.25 -19.68
N ASP A 67 3.28 13.71 -20.02
CA ASP A 67 3.04 12.26 -19.98
C ASP A 67 3.96 11.47 -20.93
N GLY A 68 4.38 12.07 -22.04
CA GLY A 68 5.38 11.50 -22.95
C GLY A 68 6.78 11.45 -22.33
N GLU A 69 7.21 12.50 -21.66
CA GLU A 69 8.51 12.54 -20.98
C GLU A 69 8.56 11.54 -19.81
N ILE A 70 7.45 11.41 -19.09
CA ILE A 70 7.29 10.39 -18.04
C ILE A 70 7.38 8.99 -18.63
N ALA A 71 6.75 8.76 -19.78
CA ALA A 71 6.81 7.47 -20.48
C ALA A 71 8.25 7.10 -20.84
N ASP A 72 9.01 8.04 -21.41
CA ASP A 72 10.42 7.86 -21.78
C ASP A 72 11.30 7.60 -20.55
N MET A 73 11.20 8.44 -19.52
CA MET A 73 11.97 8.28 -18.27
C MET A 73 11.67 6.97 -17.53
N MET A 74 10.42 6.51 -17.59
CA MET A 74 10.00 5.25 -16.95
C MET A 74 10.15 4.04 -17.87
N GLN A 75 10.70 4.20 -19.09
CA GLN A 75 10.82 3.15 -20.11
C GLN A 75 9.51 2.38 -20.29
N SER A 76 8.40 3.10 -20.41
CA SER A 76 7.06 2.52 -20.52
C SER A 76 6.22 3.27 -21.54
N SER A 77 5.14 2.66 -22.03
CA SER A 77 4.27 3.35 -22.99
C SER A 77 3.47 4.48 -22.34
N VAL A 78 3.12 5.50 -23.13
CA VAL A 78 2.22 6.60 -22.70
C VAL A 78 0.89 6.04 -22.15
N ARG A 79 0.37 4.96 -22.75
CA ARG A 79 -0.82 4.25 -22.24
C ARG A 79 -0.61 3.73 -20.80
N SER A 80 0.58 3.26 -20.46
CA SER A 80 0.91 2.79 -19.12
C SER A 80 0.92 3.95 -18.11
N VAL A 81 1.46 5.10 -18.52
CA VAL A 81 1.43 6.34 -17.72
C VAL A 81 0.00 6.75 -17.43
N TYR A 82 -0.85 6.85 -18.45
CA TYR A 82 -2.27 7.17 -18.27
C TYR A 82 -2.98 6.18 -17.34
N ARG A 83 -2.70 4.88 -17.47
CA ARG A 83 -3.28 3.86 -16.60
C ARG A 83 -2.86 4.09 -15.14
N ARG A 84 -1.57 4.34 -14.87
CA ARG A 84 -1.07 4.62 -13.52
C ARG A 84 -1.63 5.91 -12.93
N LEU A 85 -1.81 6.96 -13.74
CA LEU A 85 -2.47 8.20 -13.31
C LEU A 85 -3.95 7.95 -12.96
N ALA A 86 -4.66 7.15 -13.75
CA ALA A 86 -6.04 6.76 -13.44
C ALA A 86 -6.13 5.94 -12.15
N THR A 87 -5.16 5.05 -11.92
CA THR A 87 -4.98 4.32 -10.67
C THR A 87 -4.82 5.28 -9.48
N ALA A 88 -3.86 6.19 -9.55
CA ALA A 88 -3.63 7.17 -8.47
C ALA A 88 -4.87 8.03 -8.16
N ARG A 89 -5.64 8.41 -9.19
CA ARG A 89 -6.90 9.16 -9.00
C ARG A 89 -7.95 8.35 -8.24
N ARG A 90 -8.09 7.05 -8.52
CA ARG A 90 -8.98 6.16 -7.76
C ARG A 90 -8.52 6.03 -6.31
N GLN A 91 -7.21 5.86 -6.06
CA GLN A 91 -6.63 5.84 -4.71
C GLN A 91 -6.96 7.11 -3.93
N SER A 92 -6.80 8.27 -4.58
CA SER A 92 -7.09 9.56 -3.97
C SER A 92 -8.59 9.80 -3.77
N ALA A 93 -9.43 9.23 -4.65
CA ALA A 93 -10.89 9.34 -4.54
C ALA A 93 -11.45 8.56 -3.33
N ASP A 94 -10.83 7.43 -2.98
CA ASP A 94 -11.15 6.67 -1.76
C ASP A 94 -10.87 7.47 -0.47
N VAL A 95 -10.06 8.53 -0.55
CA VAL A 95 -9.67 9.42 0.55
C VAL A 95 -10.47 10.73 0.57
N ARG A 96 -11.57 10.88 -0.21
CA ARG A 96 -12.29 12.15 -0.29
C ARG A 96 -12.83 12.62 1.07
N LEU A 97 -12.21 13.70 1.56
CA LEU A 97 -12.65 14.54 2.66
C LEU A 97 -13.98 15.22 2.28
N TYR A 98 -15.05 14.93 3.01
CA TYR A 98 -16.30 15.67 2.88
C TYR A 98 -16.36 16.75 3.98
N GLU A 99 -16.47 18.01 3.56
CA GLU A 99 -16.71 19.12 4.48
C GLU A 99 -18.19 19.08 4.91
N VAL A 100 -18.46 18.67 6.16
CA VAL A 100 -19.83 18.56 6.68
C VAL A 100 -20.32 19.93 7.10
N LYS A 101 -21.32 20.49 6.39
CA LYS A 101 -21.84 21.85 6.64
C LYS A 101 -22.45 22.08 8.04
N THR A 102 -22.72 21.03 8.82
CA THR A 102 -23.52 21.15 10.06
C THR A 102 -22.75 20.90 11.35
N ASN A 103 -21.48 20.52 11.32
CA ASN A 103 -20.60 20.50 12.50
C ASN A 103 -19.21 20.97 12.04
N ARG A 104 -18.55 21.83 12.82
CA ARG A 104 -17.23 22.43 12.54
C ARG A 104 -16.07 21.41 12.55
N GLY A 105 -16.27 20.20 12.02
CA GLY A 105 -15.29 19.14 11.93
C GLY A 105 -15.19 18.63 10.50
N ILE A 106 -13.95 18.43 10.04
CA ILE A 106 -13.67 17.72 8.80
C ILE A 106 -13.85 16.23 9.08
N VAL A 107 -14.74 15.55 8.35
CA VAL A 107 -14.88 14.08 8.43
C VAL A 107 -14.14 13.49 7.23
N VAL A 108 -13.05 12.78 7.52
CA VAL A 108 -12.35 11.95 6.54
C VAL A 108 -13.06 10.61 6.49
N LEU A 109 -13.85 10.35 5.44
CA LEU A 109 -14.30 8.99 5.16
C LEU A 109 -13.16 8.29 4.44
N ILE A 110 -12.34 7.56 5.20
CA ILE A 110 -11.36 6.64 4.63
C ILE A 110 -12.18 5.42 4.17
N GLY A 111 -12.49 5.33 2.89
CA GLY A 111 -12.92 4.05 2.33
C GLY A 111 -11.78 3.05 2.50
N GLU A 112 -12.09 1.81 2.88
CA GLU A 112 -11.09 0.75 2.77
C GLU A 112 -10.67 0.69 1.30
N SER A 113 -9.41 1.06 1.04
CA SER A 113 -8.86 1.10 -0.30
C SER A 113 -8.94 -0.31 -0.89
N ASN A 114 -9.81 -0.50 -1.90
CA ASN A 114 -9.94 -1.76 -2.66
C ASN A 114 -8.71 -2.06 -3.55
N TYR A 115 -7.59 -1.38 -3.31
CA TYR A 115 -6.33 -1.66 -3.98
C TYR A 115 -5.75 -2.98 -3.52
N GLY A 116 -5.85 -3.99 -4.40
CA GLY A 116 -5.34 -5.32 -4.16
C GLY A 116 -6.41 -6.34 -3.78
N THR A 117 -7.69 -5.95 -3.65
CA THR A 117 -8.79 -6.93 -3.68
C THR A 117 -9.06 -7.29 -5.14
N ALA A 118 -8.44 -8.37 -5.60
CA ALA A 118 -8.84 -9.07 -6.82
C ALA A 118 -9.99 -10.02 -6.50
#